data_AF-A0A2D4KI04-F1
#
_entry.id   AF-A0A2D4KI04-F1
#
_cell.length_a   1.000
_cell.length_b   1.000
_cell.length_c   1.000
_cell.angle_alpha   90.00
_cell.angle_beta   90.00
_cell.angle_gamma   90.00
#
_symmetry.space_group_name_H-M   'P 1'
#
loop_
_entity.id
_entity.type
_entity.pdbx_description
1 polymer ?
#
loop_
_entity_poly.entity_id
_entity_poly.type
_entity_poly.pdbx_seq_one_letter_code
_entity_poly.pdbx_strand_id
1 'polypeptide(L)'
;IGVYNRLLQRCELNKHTTEAASGALQNITAGDRRWAGVLSRVALEQERILNPVLDRVRTADYHQLRSLTGLIRNLSRNSRNKDEMSTKVVSHLIEKLPGSSGDKWPPTEVVVNIIAVLNNLVVESPIAARDIVYFDGLRKLFYIKKKRDSLDNEKASRAASSLLCNMWQYSKLHRDYKAKGFRKEDFISL
;
A
#
# COMPACT_ATOMS: atom_id res chain seq x y z
N ILE A 1 -0.20 -18.26 12.30
CA ILE A 1 0.36 -17.51 11.15
C ILE A 1 0.91 -18.47 10.10
N GLY A 2 1.88 -19.35 10.43
CA GLY A 2 2.47 -20.27 9.46
C GLY A 2 1.53 -21.18 8.68
N VAL A 3 0.41 -21.62 9.27
CA VAL A 3 -0.61 -22.40 8.53
C VAL A 3 -1.16 -21.59 7.35
N TYR A 4 -1.60 -20.35 7.57
CA TYR A 4 -2.13 -19.49 6.51
C TYR A 4 -1.06 -19.11 5.48
N ASN A 5 0.20 -18.90 5.92
CA ASN A 5 1.30 -18.65 4.99
C ASN A 5 1.53 -19.83 4.03
N ARG A 6 1.51 -21.07 4.55
CA ARG A 6 1.62 -22.27 3.71
C ARG A 6 0.45 -22.41 2.74
N LEU A 7 -0.76 -22.02 3.13
CA LEU A 7 -1.91 -21.97 2.22
C LEU A 7 -1.68 -20.94 1.10
N LEU A 8 -1.19 -19.74 1.43
CA LEU A 8 -0.84 -18.72 0.42
C LEU A 8 0.25 -19.22 -0.55
N GLN A 9 1.19 -20.04 -0.10
CA GLN A 9 2.25 -20.58 -0.97
C GLN A 9 1.79 -21.77 -1.81
N ARG A 10 0.94 -22.65 -1.27
CA ARG A 10 0.60 -23.93 -1.93
C ARG A 10 -0.70 -23.90 -2.72
N CYS A 11 -1.61 -22.97 -2.41
CA CYS A 11 -2.95 -22.91 -3.00
C CYS A 11 -3.11 -21.73 -3.94
N GLU A 12 -2.09 -21.45 -4.75
CA GLU A 12 -1.99 -20.29 -5.64
C GLU A 12 -3.21 -20.12 -6.57
N LEU A 13 -3.69 -21.23 -7.11
CA LEU A 13 -4.77 -21.27 -8.09
C LEU A 13 -6.16 -21.21 -7.45
N ASN A 14 -6.26 -21.43 -6.12
CA ASN A 14 -7.53 -21.39 -5.42
C ASN A 14 -7.76 -20.00 -4.83
N LYS A 15 -8.58 -19.21 -5.54
CA LYS A 15 -8.89 -17.83 -5.17
C LYS A 15 -9.54 -17.70 -3.80
N HIS A 16 -10.48 -18.60 -3.49
CA HIS A 16 -11.20 -18.61 -2.21
C HIS A 16 -10.29 -18.96 -1.03
N THR A 17 -9.40 -19.94 -1.21
CA THR A 17 -8.41 -20.28 -0.17
C THR A 17 -7.45 -19.13 0.07
N THR A 18 -6.99 -18.47 -0.99
CA THR A 18 -6.11 -17.30 -0.88
C THR A 18 -6.81 -16.17 -0.12
N GLU A 19 -8.04 -15.83 -0.49
CA GLU A 19 -8.83 -14.77 0.16
C GLU A 19 -9.12 -15.08 1.64
N ALA A 20 -9.49 -16.33 1.96
CA ALA A 20 -9.74 -16.75 3.33
C ALA A 20 -8.45 -16.70 4.17
N ALA A 21 -7.32 -17.15 3.62
CA ALA A 21 -6.04 -17.12 4.29
C ALA A 21 -5.54 -15.69 4.52
N SER A 22 -5.61 -14.81 3.52
CA SER A 22 -5.23 -13.40 3.66
C SER A 22 -6.17 -12.65 4.60
N GLY A 23 -7.48 -12.93 4.56
CA GLY A 23 -8.48 -12.36 5.47
C GLY A 23 -8.23 -12.77 6.93
N ALA A 24 -7.93 -14.05 7.18
CA ALA A 24 -7.58 -14.51 8.52
C ALA A 24 -6.29 -13.84 9.04
N LEU A 25 -5.26 -13.75 8.21
CA LEU A 25 -4.02 -13.04 8.55
C LEU A 25 -4.26 -11.56 8.80
N GLN A 26 -5.10 -10.90 7.98
CA GLN A 26 -5.49 -9.51 8.16
C GLN A 26 -6.15 -9.32 9.53
N ASN A 27 -7.11 -10.17 9.88
CA ASN A 27 -7.83 -10.08 11.16
C ASN A 27 -6.91 -10.29 12.37
N ILE A 28 -6.03 -11.28 12.32
CA ILE A 28 -5.11 -11.60 13.42
C ILE A 28 -4.05 -10.50 13.61
N THR A 29 -3.72 -9.76 12.55
CA THR A 29 -2.78 -8.63 12.58
C THR A 29 -3.47 -7.27 12.76
N ALA A 30 -4.80 -7.25 12.95
CA ALA A 30 -5.57 -6.00 13.01
C ALA A 30 -5.51 -5.31 14.37
N GLY A 31 -5.62 -3.98 14.34
CA GLY A 31 -5.71 -3.11 15.52
C GLY A 31 -4.36 -2.58 16.02
N ASP A 32 -4.43 -1.76 17.06
CA ASP A 32 -3.29 -1.01 17.61
C ASP A 32 -2.78 -1.58 18.95
N ARG A 33 -3.23 -2.78 19.31
CA ARG A 33 -2.85 -3.44 20.55
C ARG A 33 -1.50 -4.16 20.41
N ARG A 34 -0.82 -4.37 21.53
CA ARG A 34 0.47 -5.08 21.63
C ARG A 34 0.55 -6.35 20.77
N TRP A 35 -0.50 -7.18 20.80
CA TRP A 35 -0.53 -8.44 20.06
C TRP A 35 -0.58 -8.28 18.55
N ALA A 36 -1.28 -7.28 18.01
CA ALA A 36 -1.32 -7.02 16.57
C ALA A 36 0.08 -6.71 16.02
N GLY A 37 0.87 -5.91 16.76
CA GLY A 37 2.27 -5.63 16.43
C GLY A 37 3.19 -6.84 16.59
N VAL A 38 3.03 -7.63 17.67
CA VAL A 38 3.78 -8.89 17.85
C VAL A 38 3.52 -9.85 16.69
N LEU A 39 2.25 -10.06 16.33
CA LEU A 39 1.86 -11.00 15.29
C LEU A 39 2.29 -10.52 13.90
N SER A 40 2.21 -9.22 13.62
CA SER A 40 2.76 -8.63 12.40
C SER A 40 4.27 -8.87 12.26
N ARG A 41 5.02 -8.74 13.36
CA ARG A 41 6.48 -9.03 13.36
C ARG A 41 6.78 -10.51 13.20
N VAL A 42 6.05 -11.40 13.87
CA VAL A 42 6.17 -12.85 13.64
C VAL A 42 5.92 -13.18 12.17
N ALA A 43 4.89 -12.57 11.57
CA ALA A 43 4.58 -12.77 10.17
C ALA A 43 5.71 -12.31 9.22
N LEU A 44 6.30 -11.15 9.48
CA LEU A 44 7.37 -10.58 8.64
C LEU A 44 8.72 -11.27 8.87
N GLU A 45 9.14 -11.40 10.13
CA GLU A 45 10.50 -11.79 10.51
C GLU A 45 10.68 -13.31 10.55
N GLN A 46 9.72 -14.04 11.11
CA GLN A 46 9.82 -15.50 11.29
C GLN A 46 9.22 -16.24 10.11
N GLU A 47 7.99 -15.87 9.71
CA GLU A 47 7.24 -16.59 8.67
C GLU A 47 7.53 -16.07 7.26
N ARG A 48 8.23 -14.93 7.15
CA ARG A 48 8.65 -14.31 5.88
C ARG A 48 7.50 -14.18 4.88
N ILE A 49 6.30 -13.82 5.36
CA ILE A 49 5.08 -13.88 4.55
C ILE A 49 5.02 -12.83 3.43
N LEU A 50 5.88 -11.82 3.46
CA LEU A 50 5.78 -10.65 2.58
C LEU A 50 5.86 -11.04 1.10
N ASN A 51 6.85 -11.84 0.71
CA ASN A 51 7.01 -12.27 -0.68
C ASN A 51 5.81 -13.11 -1.17
N PRO A 52 5.38 -14.17 -0.45
CA PRO A 52 4.16 -14.90 -0.80
C PRO A 52 2.93 -14.00 -0.97
N VAL A 53 2.74 -13.02 -0.09
CA VAL A 53 1.61 -12.08 -0.18
C VAL A 53 1.74 -11.19 -1.43
N LEU A 54 2.94 -10.69 -1.73
CA LEU A 54 3.19 -9.87 -2.92
C LEU A 54 3.00 -10.64 -4.23
N ASP A 55 3.40 -11.92 -4.26
CA ASP A 55 3.16 -12.80 -5.40
C ASP A 55 1.65 -12.91 -5.69
N ARG A 56 0.82 -13.02 -4.64
CA ARG A 56 -0.65 -13.00 -4.78
C ARG A 56 -1.17 -11.65 -5.25
N VAL A 57 -0.63 -10.53 -4.75
CA VAL A 57 -1.05 -9.19 -5.20
C VAL A 57 -0.88 -9.03 -6.71
N ARG A 58 0.18 -9.58 -7.31
CA ARG A 58 0.41 -9.45 -8.76
C ARG A 58 -0.74 -10.00 -9.59
N THR A 59 -1.27 -11.17 -9.24
CA THR A 59 -2.30 -11.88 -10.02
C THR A 59 -3.72 -11.75 -9.47
N ALA A 60 -3.89 -11.09 -8.31
CA ALA A 60 -5.16 -10.97 -7.62
C ALA A 60 -6.20 -10.14 -8.38
N ASP A 61 -7.45 -10.59 -8.33
CA ASP A 61 -8.61 -9.77 -8.69
C ASP A 61 -9.02 -8.84 -7.53
N TYR A 62 -10.06 -8.04 -7.73
CA TYR A 62 -10.49 -7.02 -6.77
C TYR A 62 -11.00 -7.57 -5.44
N HIS A 63 -11.53 -8.80 -5.42
CA HIS A 63 -11.97 -9.44 -4.17
C HIS A 63 -10.75 -9.81 -3.33
N GLN A 64 -9.79 -10.51 -3.95
CA GLN A 64 -8.56 -10.91 -3.27
C GLN A 64 -7.69 -9.70 -2.86
N LEU A 65 -7.64 -8.64 -3.68
CA LEU A 65 -6.86 -7.45 -3.37
C LEU A 65 -7.32 -6.75 -2.09
N ARG A 66 -8.60 -6.86 -1.72
CA ARG A 66 -9.12 -6.23 -0.49
C ARG A 66 -8.41 -6.77 0.75
N SER A 67 -8.40 -8.09 0.92
CA SER A 67 -7.79 -8.74 2.07
C SER A 67 -6.26 -8.69 2.02
N LEU A 68 -5.66 -8.83 0.83
CA LEU A 68 -4.21 -8.73 0.65
C LEU A 68 -3.67 -7.34 1.00
N THR A 69 -4.27 -6.27 0.46
CA THR A 69 -3.83 -4.90 0.75
C THR A 69 -4.12 -4.51 2.20
N GLY A 70 -5.21 -5.00 2.77
CA GLY A 70 -5.52 -4.84 4.20
C GLY A 70 -4.49 -5.53 5.11
N LEU A 71 -4.06 -6.74 4.76
CA LEU A 71 -2.97 -7.43 5.46
C LEU A 71 -1.66 -6.64 5.35
N ILE A 72 -1.24 -6.24 4.14
CA ILE A 72 0.01 -5.48 3.95
C ILE A 72 -0.04 -4.17 4.75
N ARG A 73 -1.20 -3.50 4.85
CA ARG A 73 -1.38 -2.29 5.66
C ARG A 73 -1.11 -2.53 7.15
N ASN A 74 -1.58 -3.65 7.69
CA ASN A 74 -1.34 -4.01 9.08
C ASN A 74 0.14 -4.36 9.32
N LEU A 75 0.75 -5.08 8.38
CA LEU A 75 2.17 -5.44 8.44
C LEU A 75 3.06 -4.20 8.33
N SER A 76 2.77 -3.28 7.39
CA SER A 76 3.59 -2.09 7.17
C SER A 76 3.53 -1.11 8.34
N ARG A 77 2.41 -1.03 9.05
CA ARG A 77 2.30 -0.27 10.30
C ARG A 77 3.30 -0.74 11.35
N ASN A 78 3.58 -2.05 11.41
CA ASN A 78 4.36 -2.69 12.47
C ASN A 78 5.74 -3.21 12.01
N SER A 79 6.14 -2.92 10.77
CA SER A 79 7.46 -3.31 10.26
C SER A 79 8.56 -2.52 10.96
N ARG A 80 9.60 -3.22 11.43
CA ARG A 80 10.79 -2.59 12.02
C ARG A 80 11.72 -1.99 10.97
N ASN A 81 11.78 -2.58 9.79
CA ASN A 81 12.64 -2.14 8.70
C ASN A 81 11.77 -1.62 7.54
N LYS A 82 11.44 -0.33 7.59
CA LYS A 82 10.60 0.35 6.58
C LYS A 82 11.34 0.50 5.26
N ASP A 83 12.66 0.70 5.29
CA ASP A 83 13.49 0.79 4.10
C ASP A 83 13.48 -0.52 3.32
N GLU A 84 13.77 -1.66 3.98
CA GLU A 84 13.73 -2.97 3.32
C GLU A 84 12.32 -3.29 2.79
N MET A 85 11.29 -3.03 3.58
CA MET A 85 9.91 -3.27 3.14
C MET A 85 9.54 -2.41 1.93
N SER A 86 10.01 -1.15 1.88
CA SER A 86 9.74 -0.24 0.76
C SER A 86 10.25 -0.79 -0.55
N THR A 87 11.50 -1.27 -0.58
CA THR A 87 12.12 -1.83 -1.80
C THR A 87 11.35 -3.01 -2.40
N LYS A 88 10.59 -3.74 -1.57
CA LYS A 88 9.81 -4.91 -1.98
C LYS A 88 8.37 -4.58 -2.34
N VAL A 89 7.77 -3.56 -1.72
CA VAL A 89 6.32 -3.34 -1.72
C VAL A 89 5.88 -2.22 -2.67
N VAL A 90 6.67 -1.16 -2.77
CA VAL A 90 6.20 0.10 -3.38
C VAL A 90 5.78 -0.08 -4.85
N SER A 91 6.60 -0.76 -5.66
CA SER A 91 6.31 -0.96 -7.09
C SER A 91 5.02 -1.76 -7.31
N HIS A 92 4.87 -2.90 -6.63
CA HIS A 92 3.69 -3.78 -6.75
C HIS A 92 2.40 -3.06 -6.37
N LEU A 93 2.43 -2.20 -5.35
CA LEU A 93 1.23 -1.49 -4.93
C LEU A 93 0.89 -0.30 -5.83
N ILE A 94 1.90 0.46 -6.29
CA ILE A 94 1.67 1.55 -7.24
C ILE A 94 1.09 1.02 -8.54
N GLU A 95 1.52 -0.15 -9.00
CA GLU A 95 0.96 -0.78 -10.20
C GLU A 95 -0.56 -0.96 -10.10
N LYS A 96 -1.08 -1.29 -8.91
CA LYS A 96 -2.52 -1.49 -8.64
C LYS A 96 -3.33 -0.21 -8.45
N LEU A 97 -2.69 0.95 -8.35
CA LEU A 97 -3.40 2.23 -8.28
C LEU A 97 -3.88 2.68 -9.67
N PRO A 98 -5.07 3.28 -9.77
CA PRO A 98 -5.50 3.95 -10.99
C PRO A 98 -4.68 5.23 -11.21
N GLY A 99 -4.38 5.54 -12.46
CA GLY A 99 -3.64 6.74 -12.87
C GLY A 99 -4.24 7.47 -14.08
N SER A 100 -5.21 6.88 -14.77
CA SER A 100 -5.87 7.47 -15.94
C SER A 100 -7.35 7.08 -16.02
N SER A 101 -8.12 7.80 -16.85
CA SER A 101 -9.54 7.51 -17.08
C SER A 101 -9.81 6.15 -17.72
N GLY A 102 -8.83 5.55 -18.39
CA GLY A 102 -8.95 4.21 -18.98
C GLY A 102 -8.62 3.07 -17.99
N ASP A 103 -8.08 3.39 -16.82
CA ASP A 103 -7.71 2.36 -15.85
C ASP A 103 -8.96 1.84 -15.14
N LYS A 104 -9.04 0.51 -15.00
CA LYS A 104 -10.08 -0.10 -14.18
C LYS A 104 -9.89 0.35 -12.73
N TRP A 105 -10.89 1.03 -12.18
CA TRP A 105 -10.84 1.57 -10.83
C TRP A 105 -11.07 0.45 -9.79
N PRO A 106 -10.09 0.15 -8.90
CA PRO A 106 -10.28 -0.83 -7.84
C PRO A 106 -11.33 -0.35 -6.83
N PRO A 107 -11.93 -1.25 -6.03
CA PRO A 107 -12.77 -0.83 -4.92
C PRO A 107 -12.05 0.19 -4.03
N THR A 108 -12.76 1.24 -3.60
CA THR A 108 -12.18 2.35 -2.84
C THR A 108 -11.37 1.90 -1.63
N GLU A 109 -11.81 0.85 -0.92
CA GLU A 109 -11.05 0.29 0.20
C GLU A 109 -9.67 -0.22 -0.19
N VAL A 110 -9.53 -0.83 -1.38
CA VAL A 110 -8.23 -1.29 -1.90
C VAL A 110 -7.32 -0.09 -2.14
N VAL A 111 -7.84 0.97 -2.76
CA VAL A 111 -7.10 2.22 -3.03
C VAL A 111 -6.65 2.86 -1.71
N VAL A 112 -7.56 2.98 -0.73
CA VAL A 112 -7.27 3.53 0.60
C VAL A 112 -6.24 2.68 1.33
N ASN A 113 -6.35 1.35 1.28
CA ASN A 113 -5.37 0.45 1.91
C ASN A 113 -3.98 0.61 1.30
N ILE A 114 -3.89 0.68 -0.03
CA ILE A 114 -2.62 0.90 -0.72
C ILE A 114 -2.00 2.22 -0.29
N ILE A 115 -2.75 3.32 -0.34
CA ILE A 115 -2.24 4.64 0.05
C ILE A 115 -1.82 4.64 1.53
N ALA A 116 -2.58 3.98 2.40
CA ALA A 116 -2.21 3.83 3.80
C ALA A 116 -0.92 3.02 3.99
N VAL A 117 -0.69 1.97 3.19
CA VAL A 117 0.60 1.24 3.19
C VAL A 117 1.73 2.18 2.80
N LEU A 118 1.60 2.90 1.68
CA LEU A 118 2.61 3.83 1.20
C LEU A 118 2.90 4.91 2.24
N ASN A 119 1.86 5.43 2.91
CA ASN A 119 2.02 6.42 3.97
C ASN A 119 2.75 5.88 5.21
N ASN A 120 2.40 4.67 5.67
CA ASN A 120 3.11 4.00 6.77
C ASN A 120 4.61 3.83 6.48
N LEU A 121 4.99 3.69 5.21
CA LEU A 121 6.38 3.60 4.79
C LEU A 121 7.01 4.99 4.69
N VAL A 122 6.37 5.93 3.99
CA VAL A 122 6.87 7.29 3.75
C VAL A 122 7.11 8.08 5.04
N VAL A 123 6.34 7.87 6.10
CA VAL A 123 6.56 8.59 7.37
C VAL A 123 7.94 8.29 7.99
N GLU A 124 8.48 7.10 7.76
CA GLU A 124 9.70 6.62 8.42
C GLU A 124 10.81 6.20 7.43
N SER A 125 10.57 6.31 6.12
CA SER A 125 11.49 5.85 5.07
C SER A 125 11.60 6.88 3.93
N PRO A 126 12.75 7.59 3.81
CA PRO A 126 13.02 8.40 2.62
C PRO A 126 13.14 7.55 1.35
N ILE A 127 13.50 6.26 1.50
CA ILE A 127 13.53 5.29 0.39
C ILE A 127 12.13 5.09 -0.17
N ALA A 128 11.10 4.96 0.68
CA ALA A 128 9.72 4.87 0.21
C ALA A 128 9.31 6.08 -0.64
N ALA A 129 9.63 7.29 -0.18
CA ALA A 129 9.30 8.52 -0.91
C ALA A 129 9.99 8.56 -2.29
N ARG A 130 11.28 8.20 -2.34
CA ARG A 130 12.04 8.12 -3.60
C ARG A 130 11.47 7.05 -4.54
N ASP A 131 11.17 5.87 -4.03
CA ASP A 131 10.65 4.76 -4.83
C ASP A 131 9.26 5.10 -5.39
N ILE A 132 8.40 5.82 -4.64
CA ILE A 132 7.13 6.32 -5.17
C ILE A 132 7.33 7.25 -6.36
N VAL A 133 8.33 8.15 -6.31
CA VAL A 133 8.66 9.03 -7.44
C VAL A 133 9.15 8.21 -8.63
N TYR A 134 10.03 7.25 -8.38
CA TYR A 134 10.65 6.42 -9.40
C TYR A 134 9.61 5.59 -10.17
N PHE A 135 8.68 4.93 -9.47
CA PHE A 135 7.64 4.09 -10.07
C PHE A 135 6.40 4.87 -10.54
N ASP A 136 6.54 6.17 -10.87
CA ASP A 136 5.45 7.03 -11.37
C ASP A 136 4.23 7.18 -10.42
N GLY A 137 4.46 6.96 -9.11
CA GLY A 137 3.43 7.04 -8.10
C GLY A 137 2.85 8.43 -7.91
N LEU A 138 3.63 9.50 -8.11
CA LEU A 138 3.12 10.88 -8.01
C LEU A 138 1.94 11.12 -8.95
N ARG A 139 2.06 10.75 -10.23
CA ARG A 139 0.98 10.94 -11.22
C ARG A 139 -0.30 10.23 -10.78
N LYS A 140 -0.18 8.98 -10.30
CA LYS A 140 -1.32 8.19 -9.81
C LYS A 140 -1.95 8.79 -8.56
N LEU A 141 -1.14 9.22 -7.59
CA LEU A 141 -1.62 9.86 -6.36
C LEU A 141 -2.34 11.18 -6.64
N PHE A 142 -1.80 12.00 -7.55
CA PHE A 142 -2.46 13.24 -7.97
C PHE A 142 -3.75 12.99 -8.76
N TYR A 143 -3.80 11.95 -9.58
CA TYR A 143 -5.02 11.51 -10.25
C TYR A 143 -6.11 11.14 -9.24
N ILE A 144 -5.78 10.32 -8.24
CA ILE A 144 -6.70 9.93 -7.16
C ILE A 144 -7.12 11.14 -6.33
N LYS A 145 -6.18 12.02 -5.97
CA LYS A 145 -6.46 13.26 -5.22
C LYS A 145 -7.51 14.12 -5.93
N LYS A 146 -7.45 14.24 -7.26
CA LYS A 146 -8.38 15.06 -8.06
C LYS A 146 -9.73 14.39 -8.31
N LYS A 147 -9.83 13.07 -8.21
CA LYS A 147 -11.06 12.31 -8.46
C LYS A 147 -11.97 12.37 -7.23
N ARG A 148 -12.95 13.29 -7.23
CA ARG A 148 -13.92 13.54 -6.13
C ARG A 148 -15.38 13.43 -6.58
N ASP A 149 -15.65 12.51 -7.49
CA ASP A 149 -16.98 12.30 -8.08
C ASP A 149 -17.94 11.45 -7.22
N SER A 150 -17.46 10.88 -6.11
CA SER A 150 -18.30 10.14 -5.14
C SER A 150 -17.77 10.28 -3.72
N LEU A 151 -18.63 10.06 -2.73
CA LEU A 151 -18.27 10.05 -1.30
C LEU A 151 -17.13 9.06 -0.98
N ASP A 152 -17.13 7.91 -1.64
CA ASP A 152 -16.06 6.93 -1.47
C ASP A 152 -14.75 7.44 -2.06
N ASN A 153 -14.78 8.07 -3.23
CA ASN A 153 -13.59 8.67 -3.83
C ASN A 153 -13.05 9.85 -3.00
N GLU A 154 -13.86 10.53 -2.19
CA GLU A 154 -13.34 11.51 -1.24
C GLU A 154 -12.42 10.89 -0.18
N LYS A 155 -12.70 9.68 0.31
CA LYS A 155 -11.83 9.00 1.29
C LYS A 155 -10.47 8.70 0.68
N ALA A 156 -10.45 8.19 -0.55
CA ALA A 156 -9.22 7.95 -1.30
C ALA A 156 -8.47 9.26 -1.61
N SER A 157 -9.19 10.31 -1.99
CA SER A 157 -8.64 11.65 -2.23
C SER A 157 -7.96 12.22 -0.97
N ARG A 158 -8.63 12.18 0.19
CA ARG A 158 -8.06 12.63 1.47
C ARG A 158 -6.82 11.83 1.87
N ALA A 159 -6.84 10.51 1.70
CA ALA A 159 -5.69 9.67 1.96
C ALA A 159 -4.51 10.05 1.04
N ALA A 160 -4.76 10.25 -0.26
CA ALA A 160 -3.75 10.66 -1.22
C ALA A 160 -3.17 12.04 -0.88
N SER A 161 -4.01 13.01 -0.50
CA SER A 161 -3.56 14.33 -0.05
C SER A 161 -2.65 14.24 1.18
N SER A 162 -2.99 13.40 2.16
CA SER A 162 -2.15 13.20 3.36
C SER A 162 -0.79 12.61 3.02
N LEU A 163 -0.75 11.56 2.17
CA LEU A 163 0.50 10.96 1.69
C LEU A 163 1.36 11.99 0.95
N LEU A 164 0.77 12.76 0.03
CA LEU A 164 1.47 13.79 -0.72
C LEU A 164 2.05 14.87 0.22
N CYS A 165 1.29 15.29 1.23
CA CYS A 165 1.80 16.23 2.23
C CYS A 165 3.04 15.71 2.97
N ASN A 166 3.03 14.42 3.35
CA ASN A 166 4.19 13.76 3.97
C ASN A 166 5.38 13.65 2.99
N MET A 167 5.11 13.35 1.72
CA MET A 167 6.15 13.31 0.68
C MET A 167 6.82 14.69 0.48
N TRP A 168 6.09 15.78 0.62
CA TRP A 168 6.64 17.13 0.48
C TRP A 168 7.67 17.48 1.56
N GLN A 169 7.65 16.82 2.72
CA GLN A 169 8.63 17.05 3.79
C GLN A 169 10.06 16.64 3.36
N TYR A 170 10.19 15.79 2.34
CA TYR A 170 11.48 15.37 1.80
C TYR A 170 12.07 16.38 0.82
N SER A 171 12.72 17.42 1.36
CA SER A 171 13.34 18.51 0.58
C SER A 171 14.31 18.04 -0.51
N LYS A 172 15.02 16.92 -0.27
CA LYS A 172 15.94 16.31 -1.26
C LYS A 172 15.24 15.89 -2.55
N LEU A 173 13.93 15.59 -2.50
CA LEU A 173 13.14 15.16 -3.67
C LEU A 173 12.46 16.33 -4.40
N HIS A 174 12.56 17.57 -3.90
CA HIS A 174 11.87 18.71 -4.50
C HIS A 174 12.28 18.97 -5.95
N ARG A 175 13.56 18.74 -6.29
CA ARG A 175 14.04 18.85 -7.68
C ARG A 175 13.37 17.81 -8.58
N ASP A 176 13.21 16.58 -8.10
CA ASP A 176 12.56 15.50 -8.84
C ASP A 176 11.06 15.75 -9.00
N TYR A 177 10.40 16.29 -7.96
CA TYR A 177 9.00 16.73 -8.02
C TYR A 177 8.79 17.80 -9.09
N LYS A 178 9.66 18.82 -9.11
CA LYS A 178 9.62 19.90 -10.10
C LYS A 178 9.90 19.38 -11.51
N ALA A 179 10.84 18.45 -11.67
CA ALA A 179 11.13 17.83 -12.97
C ALA A 179 9.92 17.03 -13.52
N LYS A 180 9.07 16.50 -12.64
CA LYS A 180 7.79 15.86 -12.99
C LYS A 180 6.62 16.85 -13.11
N GLY A 181 6.86 18.16 -12.99
CA GLY A 181 5.85 19.20 -13.18
C GLY A 181 5.04 19.57 -11.94
N PHE A 182 5.41 19.09 -10.74
CA PHE A 182 4.69 19.38 -9.50
C PHE A 182 5.37 20.48 -8.68
N ARG A 183 4.56 21.34 -8.06
CA ARG A 183 4.95 22.45 -7.19
C ARG A 183 4.43 22.25 -5.79
N LYS A 184 4.96 23.03 -4.83
CA LYS A 184 4.55 22.99 -3.41
C LYS A 184 3.04 23.02 -3.22
N GLU A 185 2.37 23.92 -3.93
CA GLU A 185 0.92 24.13 -3.87
C GLU A 185 0.15 22.86 -4.23
N ASP A 186 0.66 22.04 -5.16
CA ASP A 186 0.01 20.81 -5.56
C ASP A 186 -0.01 19.80 -4.40
N PHE A 187 1.05 19.72 -3.60
CA PHE A 187 1.14 18.78 -2.48
C PHE A 187 0.32 19.20 -1.26
N ILE A 188 0.22 20.51 -0.99
CA ILE A 188 -0.34 21.06 0.25
C ILE A 188 -1.82 21.49 0.10
N SER A 189 -2.28 21.79 -1.12
CA SER A 189 -3.69 22.11 -1.38
C SER A 189 -4.62 20.96 -1.00
N LEU A 190 -5.83 21.25 -0.51
CA LEU A 190 -6.82 20.22 -0.17
C LEU A 190 -7.47 19.62 -1.41
#